data_AF-A0A1C4UWU9-F1
#
_entry.id   AF-A0A1C4UWU9-F1
#
_cell.length_a   1.000
_cell.length_b   1.000
_cell.length_c   1.000
_cell.angle_alpha   90.00
_cell.angle_beta   90.00
_cell.angle_gamma   90.00
#
_symmetry.space_group_name_H-M   'P 1'
#
loop_
_entity.id
_entity.type
_entity.pdbx_description
1 polymer ?
#
loop_
_entity_poly.entity_id
_entity_poly.type
_entity_poly.pdbx_seq_one_letter_code
_entity_poly.pdbx_strand_id
1 'polypeptide(L)'
;MNADDWLRTLTAELHQRRVAADAARHVVAEAATHLREGGGDPWVVFGPPLQYAGAVVESIGTAPGPRPGPVRLHAAGITKRYGRRTVLRDATLTVRAGQIAAVVGANGCGKSTFLRICAGLMSPDAGEVTVSGRLGYCPQSGGTADFLLADEHFVLVGAGQGVARGPARRAGRAAARQLGWEAGGDVQARHLSGGTRQKLNLTMSTLSAPDVLLLDEPYQGFDQGTYVNFWDQLSRLRDAGTAIVVVTHLLNQLDRVDIVLDLTPAHETGWHAPGIQGGRP
;
A
#
# COMPACT_ATOMS: atom_id res chain seq x y z
N MET A 1 18.71 15.98 1.21
CA MET A 1 18.66 14.67 0.54
C MET A 1 19.95 14.51 -0.24
N ASN A 2 20.75 13.47 -0.01
CA ASN A 2 22.01 13.28 -0.73
C ASN A 2 21.77 12.56 -2.08
N ALA A 3 22.80 12.47 -2.92
CA ALA A 3 22.72 11.83 -4.24
C ALA A 3 22.16 10.41 -4.18
N ASP A 4 22.63 9.59 -3.24
CA ASP A 4 22.16 8.22 -3.09
C ASP A 4 20.68 8.14 -2.72
N ASP A 5 20.20 9.02 -1.86
CA ASP A 5 18.80 9.09 -1.45
C ASP A 5 17.89 9.56 -2.59
N TRP A 6 18.38 10.51 -3.39
CA TRP A 6 17.70 10.96 -4.60
C TRP A 6 17.58 9.82 -5.62
N LEU A 7 18.67 9.09 -5.88
CA LEU A 7 18.68 7.97 -6.84
C LEU A 7 17.80 6.80 -6.38
N ARG A 8 17.79 6.49 -5.08
CA ARG A 8 16.85 5.50 -4.51
C ARG A 8 15.40 5.93 -4.71
N THR A 9 15.10 7.20 -4.45
CA THR A 9 13.76 7.76 -4.64
C THR A 9 13.36 7.70 -6.12
N LEU A 10 14.24 8.10 -7.04
CA LEU A 10 13.99 8.00 -8.48
C LEU A 10 13.70 6.55 -8.90
N THR A 11 14.51 5.60 -8.43
CA THR A 11 14.32 4.18 -8.73
C THR A 11 12.93 3.69 -8.30
N ALA A 12 12.51 4.05 -7.09
CA ALA A 12 11.18 3.72 -6.57
C ALA A 12 10.06 4.35 -7.40
N GLU A 13 10.21 5.63 -7.78
CA GLU A 13 9.21 6.36 -8.56
C GLU A 13 9.06 5.83 -10.00
N LEU A 14 10.16 5.42 -10.64
CA LEU A 14 10.14 4.79 -11.98
C LEU A 14 9.48 3.42 -11.93
N HIS A 15 9.85 2.59 -10.96
CA HIS A 15 9.25 1.26 -10.74
C HIS A 15 7.74 1.37 -10.49
N GLN A 16 7.34 2.33 -9.67
CA GLN A 16 5.95 2.57 -9.33
C GLN A 16 5.10 2.96 -10.55
N ARG A 17 5.63 3.81 -11.43
CA ARG A 17 4.97 4.20 -12.70
C ARG A 17 5.07 3.14 -13.79
N ARG A 18 5.55 1.93 -13.45
CA ARG A 18 5.72 0.81 -14.37
C ARG A 18 6.64 1.14 -15.53
N VAL A 19 7.68 1.95 -15.33
CA VAL A 19 8.74 2.06 -16.32
C VAL A 19 9.41 0.68 -16.45
N ALA A 20 9.66 0.23 -17.69
CA ALA A 20 10.27 -1.07 -17.94
C ALA A 20 11.61 -1.21 -17.18
N ALA A 21 11.87 -2.37 -16.58
CA ALA A 21 12.97 -2.52 -15.61
C ALA A 21 14.36 -2.24 -16.21
N ASP A 22 14.56 -2.57 -17.49
CA ASP A 22 15.74 -2.24 -18.28
C ASP A 22 15.85 -0.73 -18.52
N ALA A 23 14.77 -0.07 -18.94
CA ALA A 23 14.74 1.37 -19.13
C ALA A 23 14.96 2.14 -17.81
N ALA A 24 14.32 1.71 -16.72
CA ALA A 24 14.49 2.31 -15.40
C ALA A 24 15.95 2.17 -14.92
N ARG A 25 16.56 0.99 -15.08
CA ARG A 25 17.99 0.78 -14.77
C ARG A 25 18.88 1.70 -15.59
N HIS A 26 18.57 1.88 -16.88
CA HIS A 26 19.34 2.76 -17.76
C HIS A 26 19.29 4.21 -17.29
N VAL A 27 18.08 4.75 -17.06
CA VAL A 27 17.86 6.12 -16.58
C VAL A 27 18.57 6.37 -15.25
N VAL A 28 18.44 5.45 -14.29
CA VAL A 28 19.09 5.60 -12.98
C VAL A 28 20.62 5.54 -13.12
N ALA A 29 21.15 4.66 -13.96
CA ALA A 29 22.59 4.55 -14.20
C ALA A 29 23.16 5.81 -14.87
N GLU A 30 22.42 6.40 -15.80
CA GLU A 30 22.80 7.65 -16.47
C GLU A 30 22.82 8.82 -15.47
N ALA A 31 21.74 9.00 -14.69
CA ALA A 31 21.68 10.03 -13.65
C ALA A 31 22.79 9.86 -12.60
N ALA A 32 23.08 8.63 -12.17
CA ALA A 32 24.15 8.34 -11.23
C ALA A 32 25.55 8.63 -11.81
N THR A 33 25.74 8.42 -13.12
CA THR A 33 27.00 8.75 -13.80
C THR A 33 27.18 10.26 -13.87
N HIS A 34 26.14 10.99 -14.26
CA HIS A 34 26.15 12.45 -14.32
C HIS A 34 26.45 13.09 -12.95
N LEU A 35 25.85 12.58 -11.86
CA LEU A 35 26.13 13.08 -10.50
C LEU A 35 27.57 12.80 -10.05
N ARG A 36 28.14 11.65 -10.44
CA ARG A 36 29.52 11.28 -10.12
C ARG A 36 30.54 12.12 -10.90
N GLU A 37 30.27 12.41 -12.17
CA GLU A 37 31.19 13.13 -13.06
C GLU A 37 31.07 14.65 -12.93
N GLY A 38 29.84 15.17 -12.88
CA GLY A 38 29.60 16.61 -12.83
C GLY A 38 29.80 17.21 -11.43
N GLY A 39 29.47 16.46 -10.38
CA GLY A 39 29.41 16.96 -9.01
C GLY A 39 28.34 18.03 -8.84
N GLY A 40 27.34 17.79 -8.00
CA GLY A 40 26.28 18.78 -7.79
C GLY A 40 25.14 18.26 -6.95
N ASP A 41 24.33 19.18 -6.44
CA ASP A 41 23.08 18.82 -5.76
C ASP A 41 22.09 18.25 -6.79
N PRO A 42 21.63 17.00 -6.66
CA PRO A 42 20.67 16.39 -7.57
C PRO A 42 19.39 17.22 -7.74
N TRP A 43 18.99 17.96 -6.71
CA TRP A 43 17.80 18.83 -6.78
C TRP A 43 17.99 20.00 -7.74
N VAL A 44 19.22 20.49 -7.90
CA VAL A 44 19.53 21.58 -8.84
C VAL A 44 19.65 21.03 -10.26
N VAL A 45 20.27 19.86 -10.42
CA VAL A 45 20.56 19.28 -11.74
C VAL A 45 19.32 18.66 -12.37
N PHE A 46 18.58 17.84 -11.62
CA PHE A 46 17.46 17.05 -12.12
C PHE A 46 16.10 17.49 -11.59
N GLY A 47 16.09 18.37 -10.59
CA GLY A 47 14.88 18.72 -9.87
C GLY A 47 14.42 17.62 -8.89
N PRO A 48 13.16 17.71 -8.41
CA PRO A 48 12.58 16.70 -7.55
C PRO A 48 12.48 15.34 -8.24
N PRO A 49 12.82 14.21 -7.59
CA PRO A 49 12.77 12.88 -8.20
C PRO A 49 11.41 12.53 -8.81
N LEU A 50 10.33 12.98 -8.15
CA LEU A 50 8.95 12.73 -8.57
C LEU A 50 8.64 13.36 -9.94
N GLN A 51 9.13 14.59 -10.16
CA GLN A 51 8.93 15.33 -11.41
C GLN A 51 9.79 14.74 -12.51
N TYR A 52 11.04 14.42 -12.19
CA TYR A 52 11.95 13.77 -13.13
C TYR A 52 11.40 12.42 -13.61
N ALA A 53 10.91 11.58 -12.69
CA ALA A 53 10.27 10.31 -13.04
C ALA A 53 9.02 10.49 -13.91
N GLY A 54 8.23 11.55 -13.69
CA GLY A 54 7.09 11.91 -14.53
C GLY A 54 7.51 12.23 -15.96
N ALA A 55 8.54 13.08 -16.14
CA ALA A 55 9.08 13.42 -17.45
C ALA A 55 9.66 12.20 -18.18
N VAL A 56 10.34 11.30 -17.44
CA VAL A 56 10.82 10.03 -18.00
C VAL A 56 9.62 9.24 -18.55
N VAL A 57 8.56 9.05 -17.79
CA VAL A 57 7.35 8.32 -18.24
C VAL A 57 6.71 8.96 -19.47
N GLU A 58 6.64 10.29 -19.55
CA GLU A 58 6.13 10.97 -20.74
C GLU A 58 6.98 10.70 -21.99
N SER A 59 8.30 10.49 -21.83
CA SER A 59 9.21 10.24 -22.94
C SER A 59 9.29 8.79 -23.39
N ILE A 60 9.38 7.83 -22.46
CA ILE A 60 9.61 6.40 -22.76
C ILE A 60 8.36 5.53 -22.57
N GLY A 61 7.27 6.10 -22.05
CA GLY A 61 6.03 5.40 -21.77
C GLY A 61 6.12 4.48 -20.55
N THR A 62 5.02 3.74 -20.32
CA THR A 62 4.93 2.73 -19.25
C THR A 62 4.91 1.34 -19.87
N ALA A 63 5.53 0.39 -19.20
CA ALA A 63 5.37 -1.02 -19.52
C ALA A 63 3.92 -1.43 -19.27
N PRO A 64 3.32 -2.26 -20.15
CA PRO A 64 2.02 -2.84 -19.87
C PRO A 64 2.09 -3.57 -18.53
N GLY A 65 1.18 -3.23 -17.62
CA GLY A 65 1.09 -3.89 -16.32
C GLY A 65 0.90 -5.41 -16.49
N PRO A 66 1.31 -6.24 -15.51
CA PRO A 66 1.00 -7.66 -15.54
C PRO A 66 -0.50 -7.84 -15.78
N ARG A 67 -0.89 -8.79 -16.65
CA ARG A 67 -2.31 -9.09 -16.82
C ARG A 67 -2.87 -9.50 -15.45
N PRO A 68 -3.97 -8.89 -14.99
CA PRO A 68 -4.53 -9.21 -13.68
C PRO A 68 -4.78 -10.71 -13.57
N GLY A 69 -4.29 -11.32 -12.48
CA GLY A 69 -4.45 -12.74 -12.22
C GLY A 69 -5.89 -13.09 -11.76
N PRO A 70 -6.08 -14.23 -11.07
CA PRO A 70 -7.41 -14.59 -10.54
C PRO A 70 -7.93 -13.55 -9.54
N VAL A 71 -9.25 -13.53 -9.36
CA VAL A 71 -9.89 -12.73 -8.30
C VAL A 71 -9.43 -13.26 -6.94
N ARG A 72 -8.91 -12.37 -6.10
CA ARG A 72 -8.43 -12.70 -4.76
C ARG A 72 -9.33 -12.14 -3.66
N LEU A 73 -9.96 -11.00 -3.91
CA LEU A 73 -10.97 -10.40 -3.05
C LEU A 73 -12.18 -10.01 -3.89
N HIS A 74 -13.37 -10.43 -3.46
CA HIS A 74 -14.65 -9.98 -4.00
C HIS A 74 -15.58 -9.64 -2.85
N ALA A 75 -15.95 -8.37 -2.74
CA ALA A 75 -16.96 -7.86 -1.83
C ALA A 75 -18.14 -7.38 -2.68
N ALA A 76 -19.33 -7.95 -2.47
CA ALA A 76 -20.52 -7.68 -3.28
C ALA A 76 -21.64 -7.10 -2.41
N GLY A 77 -22.09 -5.89 -2.76
CA GLY A 77 -23.24 -5.23 -2.14
C GLY A 77 -23.15 -5.02 -0.62
N ILE A 78 -21.95 -4.75 -0.11
CA ILE A 78 -21.70 -4.66 1.32
C ILE A 78 -22.49 -3.51 1.93
N THR A 79 -23.38 -3.86 2.85
CA THR A 79 -24.16 -2.92 3.64
C THR A 79 -23.89 -3.13 5.12
N LYS A 80 -23.65 -2.03 5.84
CA LYS A 80 -23.45 -2.05 7.30
C LYS A 80 -24.17 -0.88 7.97
N ARG A 81 -24.89 -1.20 9.04
CA ARG A 81 -25.69 -0.29 9.86
C ARG A 81 -25.29 -0.42 11.33
N TYR A 82 -25.33 0.71 12.03
CA TYR A 82 -25.22 0.78 13.48
C TYR A 82 -26.46 1.51 14.01
N GLY A 83 -27.38 0.76 14.59
CA GLY A 83 -28.71 1.28 14.93
C GLY A 83 -29.39 1.85 13.68
N ARG A 84 -29.71 3.15 13.71
CA ARG A 84 -30.37 3.84 12.59
C ARG A 84 -29.40 4.36 11.51
N ARG A 85 -28.11 4.41 11.79
CA ARG A 85 -27.11 4.97 10.86
C ARG A 85 -26.62 3.89 9.91
N THR A 86 -26.79 4.09 8.61
CA THR A 86 -26.15 3.26 7.58
C THR A 86 -24.75 3.84 7.31
N VAL A 87 -23.70 3.06 7.58
CA VAL A 87 -22.30 3.46 7.39
C VAL A 87 -21.77 2.99 6.04
N LEU A 88 -22.19 1.81 5.58
CA LEU A 88 -21.91 1.31 4.23
C LEU A 88 -23.23 0.99 3.53
N ARG A 89 -23.36 1.39 2.28
CA ARG A 89 -24.53 1.15 1.44
C ARG A 89 -24.08 0.57 0.11
N ASP A 90 -24.39 -0.71 -0.10
CA ASP A 90 -24.19 -1.41 -1.38
C ASP A 90 -22.75 -1.29 -1.94
N ALA A 91 -21.74 -1.33 -1.06
CA ALA A 91 -20.35 -1.17 -1.47
C ALA A 91 -19.83 -2.45 -2.14
N THR A 92 -19.38 -2.34 -3.39
CA THR A 92 -18.87 -3.46 -4.18
C THR A 92 -17.43 -3.21 -4.61
N LEU A 93 -16.54 -4.19 -4.41
CA LEU A 93 -15.14 -4.14 -4.83
C LEU A 93 -14.66 -5.51 -5.27
N THR A 94 -13.96 -5.56 -6.39
CA THR A 94 -13.26 -6.78 -6.84
C THR A 94 -11.80 -6.46 -7.08
N VAL A 95 -10.90 -7.21 -6.44
CA VAL A 95 -9.45 -7.03 -6.60
C VAL A 95 -8.83 -8.37 -7.02
N ARG A 96 -8.06 -8.33 -8.11
CA ARG A 96 -7.33 -9.49 -8.65
C ARG A 96 -5.89 -9.49 -8.16
N ALA A 97 -5.29 -10.66 -8.25
CA ALA A 97 -3.85 -10.82 -8.07
C ALA A 97 -3.10 -9.82 -8.98
N GLY A 98 -2.19 -9.04 -8.36
CA GLY A 98 -1.43 -8.01 -9.03
C GLY A 98 -2.14 -6.67 -9.23
N GLN A 99 -3.22 -6.42 -8.50
CA GLN A 99 -3.90 -5.12 -8.47
C GLN A 99 -3.78 -4.44 -7.11
N ILE A 100 -3.72 -3.11 -7.11
CA ILE A 100 -3.90 -2.27 -5.93
C ILE A 100 -5.21 -1.51 -6.07
N ALA A 101 -6.09 -1.64 -5.08
CA ALA A 101 -7.31 -0.85 -4.97
C ALA A 101 -7.18 0.19 -3.85
N ALA A 102 -7.57 1.44 -4.10
CA ALA A 102 -7.76 2.44 -3.07
C ALA A 102 -9.22 2.45 -2.60
N VAL A 103 -9.42 2.51 -1.29
CA VAL A 103 -10.71 2.84 -0.68
C VAL A 103 -10.61 4.26 -0.12
N VAL A 104 -11.41 5.18 -0.66
CA VAL A 104 -11.37 6.60 -0.33
C VAL A 104 -12.72 7.10 0.18
N GLY A 105 -12.70 8.31 0.74
CA GLY A 105 -13.88 9.01 1.23
C GLY A 105 -13.67 9.70 2.57
N ALA A 106 -14.64 10.52 2.97
CA ALA A 106 -14.59 11.35 4.17
C ALA A 106 -14.34 10.56 5.47
N ASN A 107 -13.88 11.26 6.52
CA ASN A 107 -13.75 10.65 7.84
C ASN A 107 -15.10 10.13 8.33
N GLY A 108 -15.14 8.88 8.78
CA GLY A 108 -16.38 8.26 9.25
C GLY A 108 -17.35 7.77 8.15
N CYS A 109 -16.95 7.75 6.88
CA CYS A 109 -17.74 7.14 5.79
C CYS A 109 -17.70 5.61 5.77
N GLY A 110 -16.94 4.97 6.68
CA GLY A 110 -16.94 3.51 6.83
C GLY A 110 -15.75 2.77 6.22
N LYS A 111 -14.69 3.43 5.75
CA LYS A 111 -13.51 2.78 5.15
C LYS A 111 -12.92 1.65 6.02
N SER A 112 -12.62 1.94 7.29
CA SER A 112 -12.14 0.93 8.24
C SER A 112 -13.18 -0.14 8.55
N THR A 113 -14.49 0.20 8.48
CA THR A 113 -15.57 -0.79 8.62
C THR A 113 -15.58 -1.75 7.43
N PHE A 114 -15.43 -1.22 6.21
CA PHE A 114 -15.37 -2.01 4.99
C PHE A 114 -14.16 -2.95 4.99
N LEU A 115 -12.97 -2.46 5.40
CA LEU A 115 -11.77 -3.30 5.51
C LEU A 115 -11.90 -4.38 6.58
N ARG A 116 -12.48 -4.07 7.76
CA ARG A 116 -12.73 -5.09 8.80
C ARG A 116 -13.71 -6.17 8.33
N ILE A 117 -14.70 -5.80 7.52
CA ILE A 117 -15.60 -6.75 6.86
C ILE A 117 -14.82 -7.61 5.86
N CYS A 118 -13.99 -7.00 5.02
CA CYS A 118 -13.13 -7.74 4.07
C CYS A 118 -12.14 -8.68 4.78
N ALA A 119 -11.65 -8.29 5.95
CA ALA A 119 -10.73 -9.08 6.78
C ALA A 119 -11.42 -10.20 7.57
N GLY A 120 -12.75 -10.29 7.54
CA GLY A 120 -13.51 -11.27 8.33
C GLY A 120 -13.60 -10.95 9.83
N LEU A 121 -13.19 -9.74 10.24
CA LEU A 121 -13.24 -9.28 11.63
C LEU A 121 -14.62 -8.73 12.03
N MET A 122 -15.52 -8.56 11.06
CA MET A 122 -16.86 -8.03 11.25
C MET A 122 -17.80 -8.57 10.18
N SER A 123 -19.02 -8.98 10.54
CA SER A 123 -20.03 -9.39 9.56
C SER A 123 -20.74 -8.17 8.94
N PRO A 124 -21.00 -8.17 7.62
CA PRO A 124 -21.92 -7.21 7.02
C PRO A 124 -23.36 -7.52 7.43
N ASP A 125 -24.28 -6.55 7.28
CA ASP A 125 -25.72 -6.80 7.49
C ASP A 125 -26.41 -7.27 6.20
N ALA A 126 -25.81 -6.98 5.04
CA ALA A 126 -26.17 -7.55 3.74
C ALA A 126 -24.96 -7.53 2.80
N GLY A 127 -25.00 -8.39 1.78
CA GLY A 127 -23.89 -8.63 0.87
C GLY A 127 -22.95 -9.74 1.35
N GLU A 128 -21.92 -10.03 0.57
CA GLU A 128 -20.99 -11.12 0.83
C GLU A 128 -19.55 -10.74 0.51
N VAL A 129 -18.60 -11.37 1.22
CA VAL A 129 -17.16 -11.25 0.95
C VAL A 129 -16.59 -12.63 0.70
N THR A 130 -15.88 -12.78 -0.42
CA THR A 130 -15.05 -13.94 -0.72
C THR A 130 -13.58 -13.52 -0.80
N VAL A 131 -12.72 -14.23 -0.06
CA VAL A 131 -11.26 -14.08 -0.07
C VAL A 131 -10.63 -15.42 -0.47
N SER A 132 -9.71 -15.39 -1.45
CA SER A 132 -8.99 -16.56 -1.91
C SER A 132 -7.49 -16.47 -1.60
N GLY A 133 -7.01 -17.34 -0.72
CA GLY A 133 -5.61 -17.42 -0.30
C GLY A 133 -5.36 -16.82 1.08
N ARG A 134 -4.09 -16.54 1.38
CA ARG A 134 -3.65 -15.99 2.68
C ARG A 134 -3.96 -14.49 2.76
N LEU A 135 -4.59 -14.07 3.84
CA LEU A 135 -4.92 -12.67 4.10
C LEU A 135 -3.94 -12.06 5.12
N GLY A 136 -3.36 -10.92 4.75
CA GLY A 136 -2.66 -10.02 5.66
C GLY A 136 -3.51 -8.79 5.94
N TYR A 137 -3.56 -8.33 7.18
CA TYR A 137 -4.28 -7.11 7.56
C TYR A 137 -3.41 -6.22 8.43
N CYS A 138 -3.23 -4.97 8.01
CA CYS A 138 -2.58 -3.91 8.76
C CYS A 138 -3.64 -2.90 9.22
N PRO A 139 -4.01 -2.87 10.50
CA PRO A 139 -5.00 -1.94 11.01
C PRO A 139 -4.41 -0.51 11.17
N GLN A 140 -5.28 0.50 11.18
CA GLN A 140 -4.91 1.89 11.45
C GLN A 140 -4.36 2.08 12.87
N SER A 141 -4.91 1.35 13.84
CA SER A 141 -4.47 1.38 15.23
C SER A 141 -4.68 0.02 15.90
N GLY A 142 -3.95 -0.24 16.98
CA GLY A 142 -3.90 -1.56 17.62
C GLY A 142 -3.02 -2.54 16.83
N GLY A 143 -3.39 -3.82 16.81
CA GLY A 143 -2.69 -4.88 16.06
C GLY A 143 -1.44 -5.45 16.74
N THR A 144 -0.83 -4.71 17.68
CA THR A 144 0.33 -5.14 18.47
C THR A 144 -0.06 -5.48 19.90
N ALA A 145 0.61 -6.47 20.52
CA ALA A 145 0.57 -6.69 21.96
C ALA A 145 1.59 -5.79 22.67
N ASP A 146 1.10 -4.90 23.53
CA ASP A 146 1.87 -3.81 24.16
C ASP A 146 3.12 -4.25 24.94
N PHE A 147 3.07 -5.43 25.54
CA PHE A 147 4.13 -5.98 26.39
C PHE A 147 5.16 -6.82 25.62
N LEU A 148 4.91 -7.11 24.34
CA LEU A 148 5.83 -7.89 23.52
C LEU A 148 6.87 -7.00 22.83
N LEU A 149 8.06 -7.53 22.65
CA LEU A 149 9.11 -6.99 21.78
C LEU A 149 8.74 -7.20 20.30
N ALA A 150 9.35 -6.44 19.40
CA ALA A 150 9.14 -6.62 17.95
C ALA A 150 9.48 -8.06 17.49
N ASP A 151 10.60 -8.61 17.98
CA ASP A 151 10.99 -9.99 17.67
C ASP A 151 9.97 -11.03 18.16
N GLU A 152 9.33 -10.78 19.29
CA GLU A 152 8.31 -11.70 19.84
C GLU A 152 7.04 -11.68 18.99
N HIS A 153 6.67 -10.53 18.44
CA HIS A 153 5.60 -10.42 17.45
C HIS A 153 5.94 -11.22 16.18
N PHE A 154 7.17 -11.09 15.67
CA PHE A 154 7.59 -11.86 14.49
C PHE A 154 7.52 -13.36 14.73
N VAL A 155 7.95 -13.80 15.91
CA VAL A 155 7.83 -15.21 16.33
C VAL A 155 6.36 -15.63 16.45
N LEU A 156 5.50 -14.80 17.02
CA LEU A 156 4.07 -15.09 17.18
C LEU A 156 3.39 -15.30 15.81
N VAL A 157 3.61 -14.38 14.87
CA VAL A 157 3.08 -14.48 13.50
C VAL A 157 3.67 -15.67 12.76
N GLY A 158 4.98 -15.89 12.88
CA GLY A 158 5.66 -17.03 12.25
C GLY A 158 5.18 -18.38 12.80
N ALA A 159 4.92 -18.48 14.10
CA ALA A 159 4.41 -19.70 14.72
C ALA A 159 3.04 -20.10 14.15
N GLY A 160 2.17 -19.13 13.86
CA GLY A 160 0.89 -19.37 13.17
C GLY A 160 1.03 -19.97 11.76
N GLN A 161 2.23 -19.97 11.21
CA GLN A 161 2.57 -20.54 9.90
C GLN A 161 3.51 -21.76 10.00
N GLY A 162 3.78 -22.25 11.21
CA GLY A 162 4.75 -23.34 11.43
C GLY A 162 6.21 -22.95 11.23
N VAL A 163 6.53 -21.64 11.26
CA VAL A 163 7.90 -21.14 11.12
C VAL A 163 8.60 -21.12 12.48
N ALA A 164 9.80 -21.73 12.55
CA ALA A 164 10.61 -21.72 13.76
C ALA A 164 11.04 -20.31 14.20
N ARG A 165 11.30 -20.14 15.50
CA ARG A 165 11.58 -18.84 16.13
C ARG A 165 12.71 -18.06 15.44
N GLY A 166 13.83 -18.71 15.15
CA GLY A 166 15.00 -18.09 14.53
C GLY A 166 14.71 -17.52 13.13
N PRO A 167 14.21 -18.35 12.18
CA PRO A 167 13.76 -17.88 10.88
C PRO A 167 12.71 -16.76 10.93
N ALA A 168 11.72 -16.86 11.83
CA ALA A 168 10.68 -15.83 11.97
C ALA A 168 11.26 -14.46 12.36
N ARG A 169 12.18 -14.43 13.35
CA ARG A 169 12.91 -13.19 13.72
C ARG A 169 13.70 -12.62 12.55
N ARG A 170 14.43 -13.46 11.81
CA ARG A 170 15.22 -13.01 10.65
C ARG A 170 14.33 -12.42 9.56
N ALA A 171 13.23 -13.08 9.23
CA ALA A 171 12.27 -12.59 8.25
C ALA A 171 11.64 -11.27 8.68
N GLY A 172 11.21 -11.15 9.94
CA GLY A 172 10.62 -9.92 10.47
C GLY A 172 11.58 -8.74 10.49
N ARG A 173 12.82 -8.96 10.94
CA ARG A 173 13.87 -7.91 10.88
C ARG A 173 14.21 -7.51 9.44
N ALA A 174 14.26 -8.46 8.51
CA ALA A 174 14.49 -8.16 7.10
C ALA A 174 13.35 -7.32 6.50
N ALA A 175 12.10 -7.66 6.79
CA ALA A 175 10.94 -6.89 6.35
C ALA A 175 10.88 -5.50 7.02
N ALA A 176 11.22 -5.38 8.31
CA ALA A 176 11.30 -4.09 9.00
C ALA A 176 12.35 -3.15 8.36
N ARG A 177 13.50 -3.69 7.95
CA ARG A 177 14.53 -2.91 7.25
C ARG A 177 14.08 -2.35 5.91
N GLN A 178 13.20 -3.05 5.20
CA GLN A 178 12.60 -2.54 3.96
C GLN A 178 11.77 -1.27 4.21
N LEU A 179 11.27 -1.06 5.44
CA LEU A 179 10.57 0.14 5.88
C LEU A 179 11.48 1.18 6.55
N GLY A 180 12.80 1.02 6.41
CA GLY A 180 13.79 1.88 7.07
C GLY A 180 13.74 1.80 8.59
N TRP A 181 13.43 0.62 9.14
CA TRP A 181 13.42 0.39 10.59
C TRP A 181 14.28 -0.81 10.98
N GLU A 182 15.31 -0.55 11.78
CA GLU A 182 16.11 -1.61 12.42
C GLU A 182 15.36 -2.15 13.64
N ALA A 183 14.53 -3.16 13.42
CA ALA A 183 13.82 -3.84 14.49
C ALA A 183 14.78 -4.67 15.36
N GLY A 184 14.65 -4.51 16.69
CA GLY A 184 15.45 -5.23 17.68
C GLY A 184 15.50 -4.53 19.03
N GLY A 185 16.31 -5.07 19.94
CA GLY A 185 16.46 -4.56 21.31
C GLY A 185 15.33 -4.98 22.26
N ASP A 186 15.45 -4.54 23.50
CA ASP A 186 14.53 -4.89 24.60
C ASP A 186 13.45 -3.81 24.80
N VAL A 187 12.98 -3.22 23.69
CA VAL A 187 11.91 -2.21 23.70
C VAL A 187 10.57 -2.87 23.39
N GLN A 188 9.65 -2.79 24.35
CA GLN A 188 8.29 -3.31 24.19
C GLN A 188 7.46 -2.40 23.27
N ALA A 189 6.48 -2.99 22.59
CA ALA A 189 5.65 -2.28 21.61
C ALA A 189 4.98 -1.03 22.18
N ARG A 190 4.62 -1.03 23.47
CA ARG A 190 4.06 0.15 24.16
C ARG A 190 4.95 1.39 24.15
N HIS A 191 6.26 1.20 24.08
CA HIS A 191 7.26 2.27 24.10
C HIS A 191 7.73 2.67 22.69
N LEU A 192 7.24 2.01 21.64
CA LEU A 192 7.49 2.43 20.26
C LEU A 192 6.71 3.70 19.94
N SER A 193 7.30 4.58 19.13
CA SER A 193 6.56 5.69 18.54
C SER A 193 5.40 5.18 17.68
N GLY A 194 4.37 6.01 17.46
CA GLY A 194 3.23 5.64 16.61
C GLY A 194 3.66 5.16 15.22
N GLY A 195 4.58 5.89 14.57
CA GLY A 195 5.14 5.48 13.28
C GLY A 195 5.87 4.15 13.33
N THR A 196 6.73 3.91 14.33
CA THR A 196 7.44 2.62 14.46
C THR A 196 6.49 1.46 14.76
N ARG A 197 5.45 1.69 15.57
CA ARG A 197 4.40 0.69 15.80
C ARG A 197 3.63 0.39 14.51
N GLN A 198 3.38 1.39 13.68
CA GLN A 198 2.73 1.18 12.40
C GLN A 198 3.63 0.41 11.41
N LYS A 199 4.95 0.67 11.42
CA LYS A 199 5.94 -0.18 10.70
C LYS A 199 5.89 -1.63 11.20
N LEU A 200 5.72 -1.86 12.50
CA LEU A 200 5.54 -3.20 13.07
C LEU A 200 4.26 -3.88 12.56
N ASN A 201 3.12 -3.19 12.59
CA ASN A 201 1.86 -3.71 12.03
C ASN A 201 2.00 -4.10 10.56
N LEU A 202 2.59 -3.23 9.75
CA LEU A 202 2.81 -3.50 8.33
C LEU A 202 3.76 -4.69 8.13
N THR A 203 4.85 -4.74 8.88
CA THR A 203 5.80 -5.88 8.87
C THR A 203 5.08 -7.19 9.17
N MET A 204 4.29 -7.24 10.25
CA MET A 204 3.51 -8.43 10.62
C MET A 204 2.53 -8.85 9.53
N SER A 205 1.83 -7.89 8.90
CA SER A 205 0.85 -8.19 7.86
C SER A 205 1.44 -8.81 6.59
N THR A 206 2.74 -8.61 6.34
CA THR A 206 3.45 -9.11 5.14
C THR A 206 4.26 -10.37 5.40
N LEU A 207 4.55 -10.70 6.67
CA LEU A 207 5.34 -11.88 7.06
C LEU A 207 4.78 -13.21 6.51
N SER A 208 3.47 -13.28 6.31
CA SER A 208 2.79 -14.47 5.81
C SER A 208 2.82 -14.64 4.29
N ALA A 209 3.56 -13.78 3.56
CA ALA A 209 3.53 -13.71 2.10
C ALA A 209 2.08 -13.76 1.56
N PRO A 210 1.23 -12.77 1.93
CA PRO A 210 -0.20 -12.82 1.68
C PRO A 210 -0.55 -12.77 0.19
N ASP A 211 -1.62 -13.48 -0.18
CA ASP A 211 -2.27 -13.35 -1.49
C ASP A 211 -3.18 -12.10 -1.53
N VAL A 212 -3.72 -11.71 -0.38
CA VAL A 212 -4.53 -10.50 -0.19
C VAL A 212 -3.96 -9.68 0.97
N LEU A 213 -3.64 -8.41 0.72
CA LEU A 213 -3.14 -7.49 1.74
C LEU A 213 -4.12 -6.31 1.92
N LEU A 214 -4.67 -6.19 3.11
CA LEU A 214 -5.59 -5.10 3.48
C LEU A 214 -4.85 -4.11 4.40
N LEU A 215 -4.86 -2.83 4.04
CA LEU A 215 -4.10 -1.79 4.72
C LEU A 215 -5.01 -0.62 5.09
N ASP A 216 -5.24 -0.41 6.38
CA ASP A 216 -6.10 0.66 6.88
C ASP A 216 -5.24 1.86 7.31
N GLU A 217 -5.08 2.86 6.45
CA GLU A 217 -4.24 4.05 6.67
C GLU A 217 -2.83 3.74 7.22
N PRO A 218 -2.06 2.87 6.55
CA PRO A 218 -0.88 2.23 7.13
C PRO A 218 0.34 3.15 7.30
N TYR A 219 0.25 4.41 6.87
CA TYR A 219 1.38 5.34 6.80
C TYR A 219 1.25 6.50 7.80
N GLN A 220 0.27 6.47 8.71
CA GLN A 220 0.19 7.48 9.76
C GLN A 220 1.46 7.49 10.62
N GLY A 221 2.09 8.67 10.76
CA GLY A 221 3.33 8.84 11.52
C GLY A 221 4.61 8.44 10.77
N PHE A 222 4.54 8.18 9.47
CA PHE A 222 5.73 7.95 8.63
C PHE A 222 6.37 9.28 8.23
N ASP A 223 7.71 9.31 8.23
CA ASP A 223 8.47 10.33 7.52
C ASP A 223 8.43 10.10 5.99
N GLN A 224 8.92 11.07 5.23
CA GLN A 224 8.92 11.01 3.75
C GLN A 224 9.67 9.79 3.20
N GLY A 225 10.83 9.44 3.77
CA GLY A 225 11.62 8.29 3.30
C GLY A 225 10.90 6.97 3.54
N THR A 226 10.29 6.82 4.70
CA THR A 226 9.46 5.65 5.06
C THR A 226 8.24 5.56 4.13
N TYR A 227 7.61 6.69 3.80
CA TYR A 227 6.49 6.72 2.88
C TYR A 227 6.87 6.24 1.46
N VAL A 228 8.04 6.64 0.96
CA VAL A 228 8.59 6.14 -0.32
C VAL A 228 8.84 4.64 -0.25
N ASN A 229 9.51 4.18 0.81
CA ASN A 229 9.79 2.75 1.04
C ASN A 229 8.51 1.90 1.11
N PHE A 230 7.45 2.42 1.73
CA PHE A 230 6.14 1.79 1.78
C PHE A 230 5.58 1.53 0.38
N TRP A 231 5.56 2.55 -0.49
CA TRP A 231 5.03 2.40 -1.84
C TRP A 231 5.90 1.50 -2.74
N ASP A 232 7.22 1.52 -2.56
CA ASP A 232 8.11 0.56 -3.23
C ASP A 232 7.76 -0.89 -2.82
N GLN A 233 7.57 -1.13 -1.53
CA GLN A 233 7.18 -2.44 -1.02
C GLN A 233 5.82 -2.90 -1.57
N LEU A 234 4.81 -2.02 -1.60
CA LEU A 234 3.49 -2.33 -2.17
C LEU A 234 3.59 -2.65 -3.66
N SER A 235 4.40 -1.90 -4.41
CA SER A 235 4.62 -2.16 -5.84
C SER A 235 5.25 -3.54 -6.06
N ARG A 236 6.27 -3.91 -5.28
CA ARG A 236 6.88 -5.24 -5.35
C ARG A 236 5.91 -6.37 -5.01
N LEU A 237 5.08 -6.19 -3.97
CA LEU A 237 4.07 -7.18 -3.59
C LEU A 237 3.00 -7.35 -4.69
N ARG A 238 2.54 -6.24 -5.26
CA ARG A 238 1.65 -6.24 -6.43
C ARG A 238 2.29 -7.00 -7.59
N ASP A 239 3.53 -6.69 -7.94
CA ASP A 239 4.21 -7.31 -9.08
C ASP A 239 4.52 -8.80 -8.84
N ALA A 240 4.60 -9.23 -7.58
CA ALA A 240 4.64 -10.63 -7.17
C ALA A 240 3.26 -11.33 -7.17
N GLY A 241 2.17 -10.61 -7.48
CA GLY A 241 0.82 -11.13 -7.61
C GLY A 241 -0.09 -10.96 -6.39
N THR A 242 0.32 -10.22 -5.36
CA THR A 242 -0.57 -9.92 -4.22
C THR A 242 -1.68 -8.95 -4.67
N ALA A 243 -2.91 -9.21 -4.25
CA ALA A 243 -4.02 -8.26 -4.36
C ALA A 243 -4.02 -7.33 -3.15
N ILE A 244 -3.95 -6.02 -3.35
CA ILE A 244 -3.78 -5.05 -2.27
C ILE A 244 -4.99 -4.13 -2.20
N VAL A 245 -5.51 -3.89 -1.00
CA VAL A 245 -6.50 -2.83 -0.74
C VAL A 245 -5.91 -1.88 0.27
N VAL A 246 -5.82 -0.60 -0.08
CA VAL A 246 -5.33 0.46 0.80
C VAL A 246 -6.44 1.49 1.06
N VAL A 247 -6.76 1.71 2.32
CA VAL A 247 -7.53 2.88 2.73
C VAL A 247 -6.58 4.07 2.76
N THR A 248 -6.93 5.10 2.02
CA THR A 248 -6.13 6.32 1.95
C THR A 248 -7.01 7.56 1.91
N HIS A 249 -6.49 8.62 2.52
CA HIS A 249 -7.03 9.98 2.41
C HIS A 249 -6.26 10.84 1.41
N LEU A 250 -5.21 10.29 0.81
CA LEU A 250 -4.31 11.02 -0.08
C LEU A 250 -4.79 10.88 -1.52
N LEU A 251 -5.69 11.78 -1.92
CA LEU A 251 -6.27 11.83 -3.27
C LEU A 251 -5.24 12.09 -4.37
N ASN A 252 -4.08 12.66 -4.04
CA ASN A 252 -2.97 12.91 -4.95
C ASN A 252 -2.13 11.66 -5.28
N GLN A 253 -2.65 10.46 -4.97
CA GLN A 253 -1.96 9.18 -5.15
C GLN A 253 -2.84 8.17 -5.91
N LEU A 254 -3.98 8.60 -6.47
CA LEU A 254 -4.90 7.72 -7.20
C LEU A 254 -4.28 7.18 -8.50
N ASP A 255 -3.31 7.89 -9.06
CA ASP A 255 -2.43 7.49 -10.15
C ASP A 255 -1.56 6.26 -9.81
N ARG A 256 -1.45 5.88 -8.53
CA ARG A 256 -0.67 4.73 -8.06
C ARG A 256 -1.50 3.47 -7.86
N VAL A 257 -2.81 3.51 -8.11
CA VAL A 257 -3.73 2.38 -7.91
C VAL A 257 -4.48 2.03 -9.19
N ASP A 258 -4.92 0.77 -9.29
CA ASP A 258 -5.64 0.25 -10.46
C ASP A 258 -7.16 0.47 -10.34
N ILE A 259 -7.67 0.54 -9.12
CA ILE A 259 -9.11 0.60 -8.82
C ILE A 259 -9.33 1.59 -7.68
N VAL A 260 -10.41 2.39 -7.77
CA VAL A 260 -10.82 3.29 -6.70
C VAL A 260 -12.25 2.97 -6.30
N LEU A 261 -12.46 2.69 -5.02
CA LEU A 261 -13.77 2.64 -4.38
C LEU A 261 -13.95 3.90 -3.54
N ASP A 262 -14.84 4.79 -3.98
CA ASP A 262 -15.25 5.94 -3.18
C ASP A 262 -16.47 5.59 -2.34
N LEU A 263 -16.32 5.71 -1.02
CA LEU A 263 -17.40 5.48 -0.04
C LEU A 263 -18.10 6.78 0.38
N THR A 264 -17.78 7.91 -0.25
CA THR A 264 -18.44 9.19 0.03
C THR A 264 -19.93 9.10 -0.34
N PRO A 265 -20.85 9.51 0.54
CA PRO A 265 -22.28 9.42 0.25
C PRO A 265 -22.67 10.23 -1.00
N ALA A 266 -23.55 9.66 -1.84
CA ALA A 266 -24.00 10.25 -3.10
C ALA A 266 -24.70 11.64 -2.98
N HIS A 267 -25.05 12.08 -1.77
CA HIS A 267 -25.67 13.40 -1.53
C HIS A 267 -24.65 14.53 -1.33
N GLU A 268 -23.35 14.21 -1.24
CA GLU A 268 -22.26 15.19 -1.13
C GLU A 268 -21.45 15.31 -2.43
N THR A 269 -21.69 14.43 -3.41
CA THR A 269 -21.04 14.46 -4.72
C THR A 269 -21.80 15.37 -5.68
N GLY A 270 -21.48 16.66 -5.67
CA GLY A 270 -21.84 17.62 -6.72
C GLY A 270 -21.11 17.37 -8.05
N TRP A 271 -20.84 16.11 -8.40
CA TRP A 271 -20.14 15.72 -9.62
C TRP A 271 -21.11 15.04 -10.59
N HIS A 272 -21.58 15.80 -11.58
CA HIS A 272 -22.24 15.24 -12.76
C HIS A 272 -21.16 14.82 -13.77
N ALA A 273 -21.11 13.54 -14.12
CA ALA A 273 -20.30 13.08 -15.24
C ALA A 273 -20.74 13.81 -16.53
N PRO A 274 -19.81 14.26 -17.40
CA PRO A 274 -20.18 14.77 -18.72
C PRO A 274 -20.85 13.64 -19.51
N GLY A 275 -22.14 13.81 -19.79
CA GLY A 275 -22.91 12.87 -20.59
C GLY A 275 -22.30 12.73 -21.98
N ILE A 276 -21.89 11.51 -22.33
CA ILE A 276 -21.72 11.12 -23.73
C ILE A 276 -23.14 11.05 -24.31
N GLN A 277 -23.62 12.16 -24.88
CA GLN A 277 -24.70 12.09 -25.85
C GLN A 277 -24.10 11.53 -27.13
N GLY A 278 -24.29 10.22 -27.30
CA GLY A 278 -24.03 9.52 -28.54
C GLY A 278 -24.86 10.14 -29.66
N GLY A 279 -24.17 10.75 -30.61
CA GLY A 279 -24.75 11.03 -31.91
C GLY A 279 -24.99 9.72 -32.66
N ARG A 280 -26.14 9.65 -33.32
CA ARG A 280 -26.37 9.06 -34.66
C ARG A 280 -27.87 9.01 -34.97
N PRO A 281 -28.25 8.94 -36.25
CA PRO A 281 -27.65 9.52 -37.45
C PRO A 281 -28.39 10.76 -37.95
#